data_AF-A0A829F4H9-F1
#
_entry.id   AF-A0A829F4H9-F1
#
_cell.length_a   1.000
_cell.length_b   1.000
_cell.length_c   1.000
_cell.angle_alpha   90.00
_cell.angle_beta   90.00
_cell.angle_gamma   90.00
#
_symmetry.space_group_name_H-M   'P 1'
#
loop_
_entity.id
_entity.type
_entity.pdbx_description
1 polymer ?
#
loop_
_entity_poly.entity_id
_entity_poly.type
_entity_poly.pdbx_seq_one_letter_code
_entity_poly.pdbx_strand_id
1 'polypeptide(L)'
;MIVHPERNAHFREDPNHLLPFLDMGCLAQLTAPSYVGVFGKDIQKTAKTMVKHNLVQMAASDAHGVSKRTFYLKECYKQIGKDFGKEKVVQMKQVAKDLINGDEISYPVYEEVKKKKFGLF
;
A
#
# COMPACT_ATOMS: atom_id res chain seq x y z
N MET A 1 -12.36 5.73 0.94
CA MET A 1 -10.93 5.41 0.78
C MET A 1 -10.21 5.59 2.12
N ILE A 2 -9.40 4.62 2.53
CA ILE A 2 -8.53 4.71 3.70
C ILE A 2 -7.13 5.14 3.24
N VAL A 3 -6.72 6.33 3.62
CA VAL A 3 -5.42 6.89 3.20
C VAL A 3 -4.32 6.50 4.18
N HIS A 4 -3.12 6.27 3.62
CA HIS A 4 -1.87 5.98 4.31
C HIS A 4 -2.02 5.05 5.54
N PRO A 5 -2.66 3.86 5.40
CA PRO A 5 -2.89 2.96 6.54
C PRO A 5 -1.57 2.49 7.16
N GLU A 6 -0.49 2.39 6.41
CA GLU A 6 0.85 2.06 6.92
C GLU A 6 1.41 3.08 7.92
N ARG A 7 0.83 4.30 7.97
CA ARG A 7 1.18 5.35 8.92
C ARG A 7 0.27 5.39 10.14
N ASN A 8 -0.82 4.63 10.16
CA ASN A 8 -1.67 4.48 11.33
C ASN A 8 -1.10 3.40 12.27
N ALA A 9 -1.04 3.68 13.57
CA ALA A 9 -0.48 2.75 14.55
C ALA A 9 -1.28 1.43 14.65
N HIS A 10 -2.61 1.50 14.57
CA HIS A 10 -3.50 0.33 14.67
C HIS A 10 -3.33 -0.63 13.49
N PHE A 11 -3.19 -0.11 12.27
CA PHE A 11 -2.95 -0.94 11.08
C PHE A 11 -1.49 -1.41 10.96
N ARG A 12 -0.53 -0.72 11.60
CA ARG A 12 0.86 -1.20 11.68
C ARG A 12 1.02 -2.36 12.66
N GLU A 13 0.32 -2.30 13.78
CA GLU A 13 0.31 -3.37 14.76
C GLU A 13 -0.20 -4.68 14.13
N ASP A 14 -1.29 -4.59 13.38
CA ASP A 14 -1.80 -5.68 12.56
C ASP A 14 -2.41 -5.17 11.26
N PRO A 15 -1.78 -5.42 10.09
CA PRO A 15 -2.34 -5.06 8.80
C PRO A 15 -3.70 -5.69 8.51
N ASN A 16 -4.04 -6.83 9.15
CA ASN A 16 -5.34 -7.48 8.97
C ASN A 16 -6.50 -6.66 9.55
N HIS A 17 -6.24 -5.67 10.39
CA HIS A 17 -7.27 -4.71 10.82
C HIS A 17 -7.85 -3.91 9.64
N LEU A 18 -7.20 -3.93 8.46
CA LEU A 18 -7.75 -3.30 7.25
C LEU A 18 -8.82 -4.15 6.56
N LEU A 19 -8.85 -5.47 6.78
CA LEU A 19 -9.72 -6.41 6.04
C LEU A 19 -11.21 -6.05 6.12
N PRO A 20 -11.79 -5.72 7.30
CA PRO A 20 -13.22 -5.36 7.36
C PRO A 20 -13.57 -4.14 6.51
N PHE A 21 -12.63 -3.20 6.33
CA PHE A 21 -12.85 -2.05 5.47
C PHE A 21 -12.82 -2.44 3.99
N LEU A 22 -11.90 -3.33 3.61
CA LEU A 22 -11.83 -3.87 2.25
C LEU A 22 -13.09 -4.69 1.92
N ASP A 23 -13.60 -5.49 2.87
CA ASP A 23 -14.85 -6.25 2.74
C ASP A 23 -16.06 -5.33 2.50
N MET A 24 -16.06 -4.13 3.11
CA MET A 24 -17.08 -3.10 2.89
C MET A 24 -16.92 -2.36 1.53
N GLY A 25 -15.94 -2.73 0.71
CA GLY A 25 -15.66 -2.07 -0.57
C GLY A 25 -14.81 -0.80 -0.46
N CYS A 26 -14.17 -0.55 0.69
CA CYS A 26 -13.25 0.58 0.80
C CYS A 26 -11.94 0.28 0.05
N LEU A 27 -11.47 1.25 -0.73
CA LEU A 27 -10.10 1.26 -1.24
C LEU A 27 -9.12 1.77 -0.20
N ALA A 28 -7.87 1.34 -0.27
CA ALA A 28 -6.76 1.85 0.52
C ALA A 28 -5.60 2.35 -0.35
N GLN A 29 -5.00 3.45 0.08
CA GLN A 29 -3.94 4.17 -0.65
C GLN A 29 -2.66 4.23 0.16
N LEU A 30 -1.57 3.72 -0.42
CA LEU A 30 -0.22 3.71 0.15
C LEU A 30 0.55 4.99 -0.14
N THR A 31 1.22 5.58 0.84
CA THR A 31 2.09 6.74 0.59
C THR A 31 3.46 6.34 0.04
N ALA A 32 3.83 6.84 -1.14
CA ALA A 32 5.03 6.46 -1.86
C ALA A 32 6.33 6.61 -1.04
N PRO A 33 6.57 7.73 -0.32
CA PRO A 33 7.67 7.85 0.64
C PRO A 33 7.74 6.74 1.69
N SER A 34 6.59 6.21 2.15
CA SER A 34 6.53 5.11 3.11
C SER A 34 7.18 3.84 2.54
N TYR A 35 6.87 3.51 1.29
CA TYR A 35 7.38 2.31 0.62
C TYR A 35 8.88 2.37 0.33
N VAL A 36 9.40 3.55 0.00
CA VAL A 36 10.84 3.74 -0.26
C VAL A 36 11.65 3.95 1.03
N GLY A 37 11.01 4.05 2.19
CA GLY A 37 11.67 4.06 3.50
C GLY A 37 11.95 5.44 4.10
N VAL A 38 11.39 6.52 3.55
CA VAL A 38 11.60 7.89 4.03
C VAL A 38 11.08 8.09 5.45
N PHE A 39 10.00 7.40 5.83
CA PHE A 39 9.40 7.51 7.17
C PHE A 39 9.91 6.46 8.18
N GLY A 40 10.98 5.73 7.84
CA GLY A 40 11.57 4.73 8.73
C GLY A 40 11.21 3.28 8.38
N LYS A 41 12.00 2.35 8.94
CA LYS A 41 11.99 0.92 8.57
C LYS A 41 10.68 0.21 8.93
N ASP A 42 10.05 0.57 10.05
CA ASP A 42 8.82 -0.09 10.50
C ASP A 42 7.63 0.25 9.59
N ILE A 43 7.51 1.52 9.22
CA ILE A 43 6.52 1.98 8.23
C ILE A 43 6.80 1.33 6.88
N GLN A 44 8.07 1.27 6.46
CA GLN A 44 8.46 0.62 5.21
C GLN A 44 8.09 -0.87 5.18
N LYS A 45 8.36 -1.60 6.26
CA LYS A 45 8.03 -3.02 6.38
C LYS A 45 6.52 -3.23 6.30
N THR A 46 5.74 -2.38 6.96
CA THR A 46 4.27 -2.42 6.90
C THR A 46 3.79 -2.15 5.48
N ALA A 47 4.29 -1.09 4.84
CA ALA A 47 3.99 -0.74 3.46
C ALA A 47 4.25 -1.91 2.50
N LYS A 48 5.42 -2.54 2.60
CA LYS A 48 5.77 -3.71 1.78
C LYS A 48 4.86 -4.91 2.05
N THR A 49 4.48 -5.13 3.30
CA THR A 49 3.54 -6.20 3.69
C THR A 49 2.17 -5.95 3.07
N MET A 50 1.64 -4.73 3.19
CA MET A 50 0.35 -4.35 2.62
C MET A 50 0.34 -4.50 1.09
N VAL A 51 1.39 -4.07 0.40
CA VAL A 51 1.50 -4.26 -1.07
C VAL A 51 1.57 -5.73 -1.43
N LYS A 52 2.40 -6.52 -0.74
CA LYS A 52 2.52 -7.97 -1.00
C LYS A 52 1.15 -8.66 -0.97
N HIS A 53 0.35 -8.32 0.03
CA HIS A 53 -0.94 -8.94 0.33
C HIS A 53 -2.16 -8.27 -0.35
N ASN A 54 -1.93 -7.35 -1.31
CA ASN A 54 -2.97 -6.54 -1.98
C ASN A 54 -3.88 -5.76 -1.02
N LEU A 55 -3.42 -5.43 0.20
CA LEU A 55 -4.20 -4.66 1.17
C LEU A 55 -4.31 -3.18 0.78
N VAL A 56 -3.43 -2.69 -0.10
CA VAL A 56 -3.45 -1.34 -0.68
C VAL A 56 -3.57 -1.46 -2.18
N GLN A 57 -4.57 -0.79 -2.78
CA GLN A 57 -4.91 -0.94 -4.19
C GLN A 57 -4.22 0.11 -5.06
N MET A 58 -3.74 1.21 -4.48
CA MET A 58 -3.05 2.27 -5.21
C MET A 58 -1.97 2.96 -4.37
N ALA A 59 -1.10 3.73 -5.03
CA ALA A 59 -0.09 4.54 -4.38
C ALA A 59 -0.23 6.02 -4.77
N ALA A 60 0.01 6.92 -3.81
CA ALA A 60 0.04 8.37 -4.02
C ALA A 60 1.26 8.98 -3.32
N SER A 61 1.68 10.17 -3.73
CA SER A 61 2.85 10.83 -3.16
C SER A 61 2.64 11.33 -1.75
N ASP A 62 1.44 11.88 -1.47
CA ASP A 62 1.16 12.69 -0.29
C ASP A 62 2.22 13.83 -0.15
N ALA A 63 2.61 14.41 -1.28
CA ALA A 63 3.62 15.48 -1.34
C ALA A 63 3.08 16.79 -0.76
N HIS A 64 3.93 17.56 -0.09
CA HIS A 64 3.62 18.91 0.44
C HIS A 64 4.59 19.98 -0.13
N GLY A 65 5.34 19.64 -1.18
CA GLY A 65 6.24 20.56 -1.88
C GLY A 65 7.42 19.86 -2.53
N VAL A 66 8.32 20.64 -3.12
CA VAL A 66 9.49 20.13 -3.87
C VAL A 66 10.75 19.96 -3.01
N SER A 67 10.73 20.40 -1.75
CA SER A 67 11.92 20.42 -0.88
C SER A 67 11.87 19.45 0.31
N LYS A 68 10.79 19.45 1.10
CA LYS A 68 10.69 18.64 2.33
C LYS A 68 10.01 17.29 2.11
N ARG A 69 8.78 17.33 1.59
CA ARG A 69 7.92 16.15 1.40
C ARG A 69 7.60 16.00 -0.08
N THR A 70 8.55 15.40 -0.80
CA THR A 70 8.50 15.27 -2.26
C THR A 70 7.75 14.01 -2.70
N PHE A 71 7.71 13.75 -4.01
CA PHE A 71 6.71 12.86 -4.61
C PHE A 71 6.98 11.37 -4.49
N TYR A 72 8.23 10.92 -4.70
CA TYR A 72 8.69 9.52 -4.64
C TYR A 72 7.90 8.46 -5.45
N LEU A 73 6.93 8.85 -6.30
CA LEU A 73 6.09 7.89 -7.02
C LEU A 73 6.87 7.04 -8.03
N LYS A 74 7.85 7.64 -8.72
CA LYS A 74 8.70 6.91 -9.68
C LYS A 74 9.55 5.86 -8.98
N GLU A 75 10.15 6.23 -7.85
CA GLU A 75 10.98 5.37 -7.00
C GLU A 75 10.14 4.26 -6.37
N CYS A 76 8.96 4.61 -5.86
CA CYS A 76 8.00 3.66 -5.29
C CYS A 76 7.60 2.60 -6.32
N TYR A 77 7.11 3.00 -7.50
CA TYR A 77 6.74 2.05 -8.54
C TYR A 77 7.92 1.25 -9.09
N LYS A 78 9.12 1.85 -9.19
CA LYS A 78 10.34 1.11 -9.55
C LYS A 78 10.64 0.02 -8.52
N GLN A 79 10.48 0.31 -7.22
CA GLN A 79 10.74 -0.65 -6.15
C GLN A 79 9.64 -1.73 -6.07
N ILE A 80 8.36 -1.36 -6.20
CA ILE A 80 7.24 -2.33 -6.27
C ILE A 80 7.47 -3.28 -7.46
N GLY A 81 7.85 -2.75 -8.62
CA GLY A 81 8.13 -3.55 -9.80
C GLY A 81 9.30 -4.54 -9.62
N LYS A 82 10.29 -4.18 -8.80
CA LYS A 82 11.39 -5.10 -8.41
C LYS A 82 10.94 -6.16 -7.41
N ASP A 83 10.15 -5.76 -6.42
CA ASP A 83 9.76 -6.62 -5.31
C ASP A 83 8.66 -7.63 -5.70
N PHE A 84 7.71 -7.22 -6.56
CA PHE A 84 6.48 -7.98 -6.85
C PHE A 84 6.11 -8.03 -8.35
N GLY A 85 6.98 -7.55 -9.24
CA GLY A 85 6.77 -7.59 -10.69
C GLY A 85 6.03 -6.38 -11.26
N LYS A 86 6.20 -6.17 -12.57
CA LYS A 86 5.64 -5.01 -13.29
C LYS A 86 4.11 -5.01 -13.33
N GLU A 87 3.50 -6.19 -13.35
CA GLU A 87 2.03 -6.34 -13.40
C GLU A 87 1.36 -5.67 -12.20
N LYS A 88 1.94 -5.84 -11.00
CA LYS A 88 1.48 -5.18 -9.77
C LYS A 88 1.45 -3.66 -9.91
N VAL A 89 2.46 -3.09 -10.55
CA VAL A 89 2.55 -1.64 -10.81
C VAL A 89 1.48 -1.19 -11.78
N VAL A 90 1.23 -1.96 -12.84
CA VAL A 90 0.17 -1.67 -13.83
C VAL A 90 -1.19 -1.67 -13.14
N GLN A 91 -1.51 -2.70 -12.36
CA GLN A 91 -2.75 -2.82 -11.61
C GLN A 91 -2.97 -1.63 -10.67
N MET A 92 -1.96 -1.27 -9.85
CA MET A 92 -2.09 -0.15 -8.93
C MET A 92 -2.30 1.20 -9.62
N LYS A 93 -1.69 1.39 -10.80
CA LYS A 93 -1.93 2.59 -11.62
C LYS A 93 -3.30 2.59 -12.27
N GLN A 94 -3.78 1.41 -12.68
CA GLN A 94 -5.10 1.25 -13.29
C GLN A 94 -6.21 1.59 -12.28
N VAL A 95 -6.12 1.10 -11.04
CA VAL A 95 -7.05 1.48 -9.96
C VAL A 95 -7.12 3.00 -9.78
N ALA A 96 -5.97 3.70 -9.81
CA ALA A 96 -5.94 5.15 -9.70
C ALA A 96 -6.65 5.86 -10.87
N LYS A 97 -6.52 5.30 -12.08
CA LYS A 97 -7.14 5.81 -13.30
C LYS A 97 -8.65 5.57 -13.30
N ASP A 98 -9.08 4.36 -12.97
CA ASP A 98 -10.50 3.99 -12.92
C ASP A 98 -11.24 4.86 -11.88
N LEU A 99 -10.62 5.04 -10.72
CA LEU A 99 -11.17 5.88 -9.65
C LEU A 99 -11.42 7.33 -10.10
N ILE A 100 -10.48 7.97 -10.80
CA ILE A 100 -10.66 9.37 -11.22
C ILE A 100 -11.66 9.50 -12.38
N ASN A 101 -11.79 8.46 -13.19
CA ASN A 101 -12.74 8.41 -14.29
C ASN A 101 -14.18 8.09 -13.83
N GLY A 102 -14.33 7.52 -12.63
CA GLY A 102 -15.60 6.95 -12.19
C GLY A 102 -15.93 5.62 -12.86
N ASP A 103 -14.91 4.94 -13.41
CA ASP A 103 -15.04 3.62 -14.02
C ASP A 103 -15.18 2.54 -12.93
N GLU A 104 -15.65 1.35 -13.33
CA GLU A 104 -15.64 0.18 -12.44
C GLU A 104 -14.21 -0.21 -12.09
N ILE A 105 -13.94 -0.34 -10.79
CA ILE A 105 -12.59 -0.61 -10.27
C ILE A 105 -12.40 -2.10 -10.06
N SER A 106 -11.34 -2.65 -10.66
CA SER A 106 -10.93 -4.04 -10.47
C SER A 106 -9.49 -4.14 -9.97
N TYR A 107 -9.24 -5.02 -9.00
CA TYR A 107 -7.92 -5.30 -8.45
C TYR A 107 -7.84 -6.74 -7.94
N PRO A 108 -6.61 -7.30 -7.80
CA PRO A 108 -6.44 -8.64 -7.25
C PRO A 108 -7.03 -8.77 -5.85
N VAL A 109 -7.60 -9.94 -5.55
CA VAL A 109 -8.13 -10.27 -4.22
C VAL A 109 -7.02 -10.13 -3.18
N TYR A 110 -7.35 -9.54 -2.03
CA TYR A 110 -6.42 -9.43 -0.91
C TYR A 110 -6.26 -10.74 -0.16
N GLU A 111 -5.07 -10.89 0.43
CA GLU A 111 -4.70 -12.06 1.19
C GLU A 111 -4.45 -11.67 2.64
N GLU A 112 -5.04 -12.40 3.58
CA GLU A 112 -4.73 -12.23 5.00
C GLU A 112 -3.23 -12.40 5.27
N VAL A 113 -2.67 -11.51 6.09
CA VAL A 113 -1.29 -11.60 6.56
C VAL A 113 -1.21 -12.67 7.65
N LYS A 114 -0.70 -13.85 7.28
CA LYS A 114 -0.49 -14.95 8.23
C LYS A 114 0.62 -14.60 9.23
N LYS A 115 0.28 -14.56 10.53
CA LYS A 115 1.28 -14.43 11.60
C LYS A 115 2.10 -15.73 11.67
N LYS A 116 3.43 -15.62 11.68
CA LYS A 116 4.28 -16.77 12.01
C LYS A 116 3.98 -17.15 13.46
N LYS A 117 3.46 -18.36 13.68
CA LYS A 117 3.46 -18.96 15.01
C LYS A 117 4.93 -19.23 15.34
N PHE A 118 5.53 -18.38 16.18
CA PHE A 118 6.73 -18.78 16.88
C PHE A 118 6.31 -19.91 17.82
N GLY A 119 6.59 -21.14 17.41
CA GLY A 119 6.58 -22.25 18.35
C GLY A 119 7.63 -21.97 19.42
N LEU A 120 7.23 -22.07 20.69
CA LEU A 120 8.18 -22.48 21.71
C LEU A 120 8.75 -23.85 21.28
N PHE A 121 10.02 -24.05 21.63
CA PHE A 121 10.87 -25.25 21.46
C PHE A 121 11.66 -25.31 20.15
#